data_AF-A0A0H4QL05-F1
#
_entry.id   AF-A0A0H4QL05-F1
#
_cell.length_a   1.000
_cell.length_b   1.000
_cell.length_c   1.000
_cell.angle_alpha   90.00
_cell.angle_beta   90.00
_cell.angle_gamma   90.00
#
_symmetry.space_group_name_H-M   'P 1'
#
loop_
_entity.id
_entity.type
_entity.pdbx_description
1 polymer ?
#
loop_
_entity_poly.entity_id
_entity_poly.type
_entity_poly.pdbx_seq_one_letter_code
_entity_poly.pdbx_strand_id
1 'polypeptide(L)'
;MDIFILVIIAIIGIEHIGIGLFEMFGSTAKQADAFDMPGTFVQQKNAKTALKNQGIYNLMLGILILAVILIFTGATLKTLMLLLTGYVMVVAIFGAFTVTKKIIFLQGLPALIGFLLVLFFY
;
A
#
# COMPACT_ATOMS: atom_id res chain seq x y z
N MET A 1 12.90 19.40 -7.46
CA MET A 1 12.79 18.41 -6.37
C MET A 1 11.41 17.76 -6.38
N ASP A 2 10.38 18.59 -6.58
CA ASP A 2 8.97 18.21 -6.51
C ASP A 2 8.59 17.08 -7.46
N ILE A 3 9.01 17.13 -8.73
CA ILE A 3 8.73 16.07 -9.71
C ILE A 3 9.27 14.71 -9.22
N PHE A 4 10.49 14.67 -8.67
CA PHE A 4 11.07 13.44 -8.15
C PHE A 4 10.23 12.89 -6.98
N ILE A 5 9.81 13.76 -6.05
CA ILE A 5 8.97 13.37 -4.92
C ILE A 5 7.61 12.85 -5.42
N LEU A 6 6.99 13.52 -6.39
CA LEU A 6 5.73 13.09 -7.00
C LEU A 6 5.87 11.72 -7.68
N VAL A 7 7.00 11.44 -8.33
CA VAL A 7 7.30 10.11 -8.89
C VAL A 7 7.39 9.06 -7.78
N ILE A 8 8.05 9.35 -6.66
CA ILE A 8 8.10 8.42 -5.50
C ILE A 8 6.69 8.16 -4.96
N ILE A 9 5.86 9.19 -4.79
CA ILE A 9 4.47 9.01 -4.33
C ILE A 9 3.64 8.21 -5.35
N ALA A 10 3.86 8.44 -6.65
CA ALA A 10 3.20 7.66 -7.70
C ALA A 10 3.60 6.17 -7.65
N ILE A 11 4.87 5.86 -7.40
CA ILE A 11 5.34 4.48 -7.22
C ILE A 11 4.61 3.81 -6.05
N ILE A 12 4.45 4.49 -4.91
CA ILE A 12 3.69 3.96 -3.75
C ILE A 12 2.23 3.68 -4.15
N GLY A 13 1.61 4.58 -4.90
CA GLY A 13 0.24 4.37 -5.40
C GLY A 13 0.13 3.14 -6.31
N ILE A 14 1.07 2.98 -7.25
CA ILE A 14 1.14 1.83 -8.17
C ILE A 14 1.40 0.53 -7.41
N GLU A 15 2.28 0.56 -6.40
CA GLU A 15 2.57 -0.58 -5.54
C GLU A 15 1.30 -1.10 -4.86
N HIS A 16 0.49 -0.20 -4.28
CA HIS A 16 -0.76 -0.57 -3.62
C HIS A 16 -1.82 -1.11 -4.59
N ILE A 17 -1.88 -0.59 -5.82
CA ILE A 17 -2.71 -1.19 -6.88
C ILE A 17 -2.23 -2.61 -7.19
N GLY A 18 -0.92 -2.81 -7.34
CA GLY A 18 -0.33 -4.12 -7.59
C GLY A 18 -0.62 -5.13 -6.48
N ILE A 19 -0.46 -4.72 -5.21
CA ILE A 19 -0.77 -5.51 -4.03
C ILE A 19 -2.26 -5.85 -3.99
N GLY A 20 -3.14 -4.86 -4.21
CA GLY A 20 -4.59 -5.07 -4.19
C GLY A 20 -5.05 -6.05 -5.27
N LEU A 21 -4.53 -5.93 -6.49
CA LEU A 21 -4.79 -6.88 -7.57
C LEU A 21 -4.28 -8.29 -7.22
N PHE A 22 -3.10 -8.39 -6.60
CA PHE A 22 -2.54 -9.67 -6.16
C PHE A 22 -3.36 -10.34 -5.04
N GLU A 23 -3.85 -9.56 -4.08
CA GLU A 23 -4.74 -10.03 -3.00
C GLU A 23 -6.09 -10.53 -3.55
N MET A 24 -6.61 -9.89 -4.59
CA MET A 24 -7.90 -10.26 -5.19
C MET A 24 -7.82 -11.45 -6.16
N PHE A 25 -6.74 -11.51 -6.95
CA PHE A 25 -6.67 -12.37 -8.13
C PHE A 25 -5.45 -13.29 -8.17
N GLY A 26 -4.54 -13.18 -7.20
CA GLY A 26 -3.37 -14.05 -7.08
C GLY A 26 -3.74 -15.53 -6.91
N SER A 27 -2.84 -16.43 -7.32
CA SER A 27 -3.04 -17.85 -7.05
C SER A 27 -2.90 -18.12 -5.55
N THR A 28 -3.67 -19.09 -5.04
CA THR A 28 -3.68 -19.42 -3.61
C THR A 28 -2.29 -19.81 -3.10
N ALA A 29 -1.48 -20.47 -3.92
CA ALA A 29 -0.11 -20.83 -3.56
C ALA A 29 0.79 -19.60 -3.37
N LYS A 30 0.69 -18.61 -4.28
CA LYS A 30 1.47 -17.36 -4.17
C LYS A 30 0.98 -16.50 -3.00
N GLN A 31 -0.33 -16.43 -2.78
CA GLN A 31 -0.90 -15.67 -1.66
C GLN A 31 -0.49 -16.28 -0.32
N ALA A 32 -0.51 -17.61 -0.21
CA ALA A 32 -0.03 -18.32 0.98
C ALA A 32 1.44 -17.98 1.29
N ASP A 33 2.31 -18.00 0.28
CA ASP A 33 3.73 -17.66 0.43
C ASP A 33 3.95 -16.16 0.76
N ALA A 34 3.23 -15.26 0.09
CA ALA A 34 3.37 -13.82 0.30
C ALA A 34 2.95 -13.40 1.72
N PHE A 35 1.91 -14.01 2.28
CA PHE A 35 1.36 -13.66 3.59
C PHE A 35 1.72 -14.64 4.71
N ASP A 36 2.64 -15.57 4.46
CA ASP A 36 3.06 -16.62 5.41
C ASP A 36 1.87 -17.40 6.02
N MET A 37 0.85 -17.67 5.19
CA MET A 37 -0.37 -18.38 5.57
C MET A 37 -0.37 -19.84 5.09
N PRO A 38 -1.01 -20.79 5.80
CA PRO A 38 -1.16 -22.14 5.31
C PRO A 38 -1.96 -22.19 4.00
N GLY A 39 -1.44 -22.91 3.00
CA GLY A 39 -2.13 -23.04 1.71
C GLY A 39 -3.55 -23.65 1.82
N THR A 40 -3.75 -24.55 2.79
CA THR A 40 -5.07 -25.13 3.10
C THR A 40 -6.05 -24.09 3.65
N PHE A 41 -5.58 -23.06 4.36
CA PHE A 41 -6.39 -21.96 4.84
C PHE A 41 -6.79 -21.03 3.70
N VAL A 42 -5.81 -20.59 2.89
CA VAL A 42 -6.05 -19.67 1.76
C VAL A 42 -6.98 -20.27 0.71
N GLN A 43 -7.03 -21.60 0.59
CA GLN A 43 -7.97 -22.28 -0.31
C GLN A 43 -9.44 -22.17 0.12
N GLN A 44 -9.71 -21.94 1.42
CA GLN A 44 -11.06 -21.84 1.94
C GLN A 44 -11.82 -20.66 1.31
N LYS A 45 -13.10 -20.87 1.02
CA LYS A 45 -13.95 -19.85 0.37
C LYS A 45 -13.97 -18.54 1.17
N ASN A 46 -14.08 -18.60 2.50
CA ASN A 46 -14.14 -17.42 3.35
C ASN A 46 -12.81 -16.66 3.38
N ALA A 47 -11.66 -17.37 3.41
CA ALA A 47 -10.34 -16.75 3.34
C ALA A 47 -10.15 -16.02 2.00
N LYS A 48 -10.55 -16.63 0.88
CA LYS A 48 -10.52 -15.97 -0.45
C LYS A 48 -11.38 -14.72 -0.50
N THR A 49 -12.59 -14.77 0.07
CA THR A 49 -13.48 -13.60 0.13
C THR A 49 -12.87 -12.49 0.99
N ALA A 50 -12.27 -12.82 2.13
CA ALA A 50 -11.60 -11.87 3.01
C ALA A 50 -10.39 -11.22 2.33
N LEU A 51 -9.55 -12.01 1.64
CA LEU A 51 -8.41 -11.51 0.86
C LEU A 51 -8.84 -10.58 -0.27
N LYS A 52 -9.92 -10.91 -0.98
CA LYS A 52 -10.50 -10.00 -1.99
C LYS A 52 -10.97 -8.68 -1.39
N ASN A 53 -11.54 -8.73 -0.18
CA ASN A 53 -11.96 -7.52 0.53
C ASN A 53 -10.75 -6.69 0.99
N GLN A 54 -9.67 -7.32 1.46
CA GLN A 54 -8.41 -6.61 1.75
C GLN A 54 -7.82 -5.99 0.49
N GLY A 55 -7.84 -6.73 -0.61
CA GLY A 55 -7.31 -6.29 -1.90
C GLY A 55 -8.01 -5.07 -2.48
N ILE A 56 -9.33 -4.94 -2.35
CA ILE A 56 -10.01 -3.73 -2.84
C ILE A 56 -9.64 -2.49 -2.02
N TYR A 57 -9.37 -2.62 -0.71
CA TYR A 57 -8.89 -1.50 0.10
C TYR A 57 -7.50 -1.03 -0.36
N ASN A 58 -6.56 -1.96 -0.58
CA ASN A 58 -5.23 -1.60 -1.11
C ASN A 58 -5.33 -1.00 -2.53
N LEU A 59 -6.14 -1.60 -3.40
CA LEU A 59 -6.34 -1.11 -4.77
C LEU A 59 -6.88 0.32 -4.77
N MET A 60 -7.94 0.58 -4.00
CA MET A 60 -8.55 1.91 -3.96
C MET A 60 -7.67 2.93 -3.25
N LEU A 61 -6.85 2.51 -2.27
CA LEU A 61 -5.84 3.38 -1.67
C LEU A 61 -4.79 3.83 -2.69
N GLY A 62 -4.30 2.89 -3.51
CA GLY A 62 -3.37 3.23 -4.58
C GLY A 62 -3.97 4.18 -5.61
N ILE A 63 -5.22 3.96 -6.02
CA ILE A 63 -5.96 4.90 -6.89
C ILE A 63 -6.10 6.27 -6.23
N LEU A 64 -6.44 6.32 -4.93
CA LEU A 64 -6.58 7.57 -4.19
C LEU A 64 -5.27 8.36 -4.13
N ILE A 65 -4.14 7.68 -3.88
CA ILE A 65 -2.80 8.31 -3.89
C ILE A 65 -2.51 8.94 -5.26
N LEU A 66 -2.76 8.21 -6.34
CA LEU A 66 -2.57 8.72 -7.71
C LEU A 66 -3.51 9.89 -8.03
N ALA A 67 -4.78 9.80 -7.62
CA ALA A 67 -5.74 10.87 -7.82
C ALA A 67 -5.32 12.14 -7.07
N VAL A 68 -4.82 12.01 -5.85
CA VAL A 68 -4.38 13.15 -5.03
C VAL A 68 -3.26 13.93 -5.71
N ILE A 69 -2.22 13.24 -6.20
CA ILE A 69 -1.08 13.90 -6.84
C ILE A 69 -1.41 14.52 -8.21
N LEU A 70 -2.53 14.14 -8.84
CA LEU A 70 -2.97 14.67 -10.12
C LEU A 70 -3.99 15.82 -9.98
N ILE A 71 -4.77 15.86 -8.90
CA ILE A 71 -5.90 16.79 -8.74
C ILE A 71 -5.53 18.00 -7.88
N PHE A 72 -4.78 17.79 -6.80
CA PHE A 72 -4.48 18.85 -5.84
C PHE A 72 -3.12 19.50 -6.11
N THR A 73 -2.91 20.70 -5.58
CA THR A 73 -1.64 21.43 -5.68
C THR A 73 -1.31 22.17 -4.38
N GLY A 74 -0.08 22.67 -4.26
CA GLY A 74 0.37 23.52 -3.15
C GLY A 74 0.29 22.85 -1.77
N ALA A 75 -0.02 23.65 -0.74
CA ALA A 75 -0.05 23.20 0.65
C ALA A 75 -1.07 22.07 0.92
N THR A 76 -2.20 22.07 0.20
CA THR A 76 -3.20 21.00 0.29
C THR A 76 -2.63 19.67 -0.21
N LEU A 77 -1.95 19.67 -1.36
CA LEU A 77 -1.30 18.47 -1.88
C LEU A 77 -0.24 17.94 -0.90
N LYS A 78 0.64 18.82 -0.38
CA LYS A 78 1.63 18.44 0.65
C LYS A 78 0.98 17.73 1.84
N THR A 79 -0.11 18.30 2.36
CA THR A 79 -0.84 17.75 3.52
C THR A 79 -1.43 16.39 3.21
N LEU A 80 -2.08 16.23 2.06
CA LEU A 80 -2.68 14.95 1.65
C LEU A 80 -1.62 13.87 1.44
N MET A 81 -0.46 14.18 0.84
CA MET A 81 0.63 13.23 0.69
C MET A 81 1.18 12.77 2.04
N LEU A 82 1.34 13.67 3.02
CA LEU A 82 1.75 13.31 4.37
C LEU A 82 0.72 12.44 5.09
N LEU A 83 -0.57 12.76 4.95
CA LEU A 83 -1.64 11.97 5.56
C LEU A 83 -1.72 10.56 4.96
N LEU A 84 -1.63 10.44 3.64
CA LEU A 84 -1.71 9.15 2.95
C LEU A 84 -0.48 8.28 3.21
N THR A 85 0.73 8.83 3.11
CA THR A 85 1.95 8.08 3.45
C THR A 85 2.03 7.74 4.93
N GLY A 86 1.58 8.65 5.82
CA GLY A 86 1.40 8.40 7.24
C GLY A 86 0.43 7.25 7.53
N TYR A 87 -0.71 7.24 6.85
CA TYR A 87 -1.69 6.15 6.91
C TYR A 87 -1.06 4.81 6.50
N VAL A 88 -0.37 4.76 5.36
CA VAL A 88 0.30 3.54 4.88
C VAL A 88 1.31 3.04 5.90
N MET A 89 2.11 3.91 6.51
CA MET A 89 3.06 3.51 7.55
C MET A 89 2.37 2.84 8.75
N VAL A 90 1.27 3.41 9.26
CA VAL A 90 0.54 2.84 10.40
C VAL A 90 -0.03 1.47 10.05
N VAL A 91 -0.65 1.33 8.87
CA VAL A 91 -1.19 0.06 8.38
C VAL A 91 -0.08 -0.97 8.19
N ALA A 92 1.05 -0.58 7.61
CA ALA A 92 2.19 -1.48 7.38
C ALA A 92 2.82 -1.96 8.69
N ILE A 93 2.94 -1.09 9.70
CA ILE A 93 3.43 -1.45 11.04
C ILE A 93 2.49 -2.49 11.67
N PHE A 94 1.18 -2.23 11.67
CA PHE A 94 0.21 -3.18 12.22
C PHE A 94 0.22 -4.51 11.46
N GLY A 95 0.27 -4.48 10.13
CA GLY A 95 0.36 -5.67 9.29
C GLY A 95 1.65 -6.47 9.52
N ALA A 96 2.77 -5.79 9.78
CA ALA A 96 4.04 -6.44 10.10
C ALA A 96 4.01 -7.22 11.42
N PHE A 97 3.23 -6.74 12.41
CA PHE A 97 3.06 -7.44 13.69
C PHE A 97 2.02 -8.56 13.64
N THR A 98 1.03 -8.47 12.74
CA THR A 98 -0.15 -9.36 12.77
C THR A 98 -0.20 -10.38 11.64
N VAL A 99 0.38 -10.09 10.47
CA VAL A 99 0.31 -10.94 9.27
C VAL A 99 1.69 -11.45 8.90
N THR A 100 2.58 -10.58 8.43
CA THR A 100 3.96 -10.95 8.06
C THR A 100 4.89 -9.75 8.11
N LYS A 101 6.12 -9.96 8.58
CA LYS A 101 7.18 -8.93 8.56
C LYS A 101 7.51 -8.43 7.16
N LYS A 102 7.17 -9.18 6.09
CA LYS A 102 7.39 -8.75 4.69
C LYS A 102 6.69 -7.42 4.39
N ILE A 103 5.54 -7.14 5.03
CA ILE A 103 4.75 -5.92 4.82
C ILE A 103 5.56 -4.66 5.18
N ILE A 104 6.42 -4.68 6.19
CA ILE A 104 7.20 -3.49 6.56
C ILE A 104 8.16 -3.08 5.45
N PHE A 105 8.71 -4.05 4.72
CA PHE A 105 9.67 -3.79 3.65
C PHE A 105 8.99 -3.44 2.34
N LEU A 106 7.88 -4.10 2.02
CA LEU A 106 7.12 -3.82 0.80
C LEU A 106 6.39 -2.48 0.93
N GLN A 107 5.55 -2.29 1.96
CA GLN A 107 4.69 -1.10 2.06
C GLN A 107 5.26 -0.02 2.99
N GLY A 108 5.79 -0.44 4.14
CA GLY A 108 6.20 0.50 5.20
C GLY A 108 7.42 1.36 4.83
N LEU A 109 8.44 0.74 4.25
CA LEU A 109 9.67 1.42 3.87
C LEU A 109 9.46 2.44 2.74
N PRO A 110 8.76 2.13 1.62
CA PRO A 110 8.43 3.13 0.62
C PRO A 110 7.59 4.27 1.18
N ALA A 111 6.60 3.98 2.03
CA ALA A 111 5.80 5.00 2.69
C ALA A 111 6.62 5.92 3.59
N LEU A 112 7.57 5.37 4.36
CA LEU A 112 8.48 6.16 5.19
C LEU A 112 9.37 7.07 4.34
N ILE A 113 9.95 6.54 3.25
CA ILE A 113 10.77 7.34 2.33
C ILE A 113 9.94 8.47 1.73
N GLY A 114 8.75 8.17 1.21
CA GLY A 114 7.83 9.17 0.66
C GLY A 114 7.45 10.23 1.70
N PHE A 115 7.11 9.81 2.92
CA PHE A 115 6.75 10.71 4.01
C PHE A 115 7.88 11.68 4.36
N LEU A 116 9.10 11.18 4.56
CA LEU A 116 10.25 12.02 4.91
C LEU A 116 10.63 12.97 3.76
N LEU A 117 10.54 12.50 2.51
CA LEU A 117 10.77 13.34 1.34
C LEU A 117 9.77 14.50 1.27
N VAL A 118 8.48 14.21 1.45
CA VAL A 118 7.44 15.24 1.44
C VAL A 118 7.59 16.21 2.62
N LEU A 119 7.92 15.69 3.81
CA LEU A 119 8.01 16.50 5.02
C LEU A 119 9.10 17.57 4.90
N PHE A 120 10.29 17.17 4.43
CA PHE A 120 11.48 18.01 4.46
C PHE A 120 11.82 18.68 3.12
N PHE A 121 11.33 18.17 1.98
CA PHE A 121 11.82 18.57 0.65
C PHE A 121 10.74 18.91 -0.39
N TYR A 122 9.46 18.79 -0.04
CA TYR A 122 8.32 19.20 -0.88
C TYR A 122 7.66 20.46 -0.32
#